data_AF-A0A349BM47-F1
#
_entry.id   AF-A0A349BM47-F1
#
_cell.length_a   1.000
_cell.length_b   1.000
_cell.length_c   1.000
_cell.angle_alpha   90.00
_cell.angle_beta   90.00
_cell.angle_gamma   90.00
#
_symmetry.space_group_name_H-M   'P 1'
#
loop_
_entity.id
_entity.type
_entity.pdbx_description
1 polymer ?
#
loop_
_entity_poly.entity_id
_entity_poly.type
_entity_poly.pdbx_seq_one_letter_code
_entity_poly.pdbx_strand_id
1 'polypeptide(L)'
;MNKAVLDSGGLVSAFLTPKGVSDVNLVTKLPSIKTIINDPNDDMVVACAVKAKANYIVTRDDDMLILKKYKWIKIVPPEEFIEILRKETL
;
A
#
# COMPACT_ATOMS: atom_id res chain seq x y z
N MET A 1 -5.87 -13.52 -1.64
CA MET A 1 -4.72 -13.04 -0.85
C MET A 1 -4.55 -11.57 -1.12
N ASN A 2 -4.69 -10.74 -0.09
CA ASN A 2 -4.53 -9.30 -0.20
C ASN A 2 -3.06 -8.91 -0.27
N LYS A 3 -2.73 -8.04 -1.22
CA LYS A 3 -1.39 -7.47 -1.36
C LYS A 3 -1.40 -6.05 -0.81
N ALA A 4 -0.48 -5.73 0.09
CA ALA A 4 -0.37 -4.40 0.67
C ALA A 4 1.01 -3.80 0.42
N VAL A 5 1.08 -2.48 0.34
CA VAL A 5 2.33 -1.74 0.50
C VAL A 5 2.26 -1.06 1.86
N LEU A 6 3.29 -1.27 2.67
CA LEU A 6 3.45 -0.60 3.96
C LEU A 6 4.30 0.63 3.74
N ASP A 7 3.74 1.79 4.07
CA ASP A 7 4.44 3.06 3.97
C ASP A 7 5.35 3.24 5.19
N SER A 8 6.55 2.67 5.09
CA SER A 8 7.66 2.91 6.00
C SER A 8 8.82 3.29 5.11
N GLY A 9 9.65 4.27 5.48
CA GLY A 9 10.63 4.97 4.62
C GLY A 9 11.67 4.14 3.83
N GLY A 10 11.55 2.82 3.72
CA GLY A 10 12.17 1.98 2.71
C GLY A 10 11.13 1.28 1.82
N LEU A 11 11.30 1.37 0.50
CA LEU A 11 10.44 0.78 -0.55
C LEU A 11 10.32 -0.74 -0.46
N VAL A 12 9.46 -1.26 0.42
CA VAL A 12 9.23 -2.70 0.57
C VAL A 12 7.75 -2.99 0.36
N SER A 13 7.42 -3.80 -0.67
CA SER A 13 6.08 -4.36 -0.80
C SER A 13 6.00 -5.65 0.04
N ALA A 14 5.12 -5.67 1.05
CA ALA A 14 4.93 -6.80 1.95
C ALA A 14 3.55 -7.42 1.73
N PHE A 15 3.51 -8.70 1.38
CA PHE A 15 2.28 -9.45 1.16
C PHE A 15 1.77 -9.93 2.51
N LEU A 16 0.74 -9.26 3.02
CA LEU A 16 0.18 -9.55 4.33
C LEU A 16 -0.94 -10.58 4.23
N THR A 17 -0.85 -11.60 5.07
CA THR A 17 -1.92 -12.57 5.32
C THR A 17 -2.37 -12.46 6.77
N PRO A 18 -3.54 -13.01 7.13
CA PRO A 18 -3.95 -13.09 8.53
C PRO A 18 -2.96 -13.84 9.44
N LYS A 19 -2.08 -14.67 8.88
CA LYS A 19 -1.01 -15.39 9.61
C LYS A 19 0.31 -14.61 9.69
N GLY A 20 0.35 -13.36 9.21
CA GLY A 20 1.55 -12.53 9.16
C GLY A 20 2.01 -12.22 7.73
N VAL A 21 3.26 -11.76 7.58
CA VAL A 21 3.87 -11.51 6.27
C VAL A 21 4.10 -12.85 5.57
N SER A 22 3.39 -13.08 4.47
CA SER A 22 3.50 -14.31 3.69
C SER A 22 4.62 -14.27 2.66
N ASP A 23 4.91 -13.08 2.14
CA ASP A 23 5.93 -12.86 1.11
C ASP A 23 6.39 -11.40 1.15
N VAL A 24 7.64 -11.14 0.80
CA VAL A 24 8.21 -9.80 0.71
C VAL A 24 8.88 -9.67 -0.64
N ASN A 25 8.38 -8.77 -1.48
CA ASN A 25 8.95 -8.54 -2.78
C ASN A 25 9.61 -7.16 -2.85
N LEU A 26 10.88 -7.16 -3.23
CA LEU A 26 11.58 -5.93 -3.60
C LEU A 26 11.11 -5.49 -4.98
N VAL A 27 10.49 -4.31 -5.04
CA VAL A 27 10.02 -3.74 -6.31
C VAL A 27 11.09 -2.82 -6.87
N THR A 28 11.64 -3.18 -8.03
CA THR A 28 12.60 -2.37 -8.76
C THR A 28 11.97 -1.76 -10.02
N LYS A 29 12.54 -0.66 -10.52
CA LYS A 29 12.08 0.09 -11.70
C LYS A 29 10.60 0.53 -11.58
N LEU A 30 10.39 1.53 -10.73
CA LEU A 30 9.07 2.10 -10.51
C LEU A 30 8.56 2.83 -11.78
N PRO A 31 7.27 2.72 -12.11
CA PRO A 31 6.67 3.58 -13.12
C PRO A 31 6.72 5.04 -12.67
N SER A 32 6.87 5.97 -13.62
CA SER A 32 6.70 7.39 -13.33
C SER A 32 5.22 7.66 -13.09
N ILE A 33 4.90 8.01 -11.85
CA ILE A 33 3.57 8.43 -11.40
C ILE A 33 3.72 9.79 -10.77
N LYS A 34 2.74 10.64 -11.03
CA LYS A 34 2.55 11.90 -10.33
C LYS A 34 1.18 11.86 -9.70
N THR A 35 1.14 11.80 -8.38
CA THR A 35 -0.09 11.84 -7.60
C THR A 35 -0.58 13.29 -7.53
N ILE A 36 -1.80 13.46 -7.01
CA ILE A 36 -2.40 14.80 -6.86
C ILE A 36 -1.68 15.57 -5.74
N ILE A 37 -1.08 14.85 -4.81
CA ILE A 37 -0.24 15.39 -3.74
C ILE A 37 1.14 15.59 -4.38
N ASN A 38 1.64 16.83 -4.40
CA ASN A 38 2.96 17.10 -4.99
C ASN A 38 4.11 16.68 -4.05
N ASP A 39 4.02 15.51 -3.41
CA ASP A 39 5.10 14.90 -2.63
C ASP A 39 5.75 13.76 -3.43
N PRO A 40 7.03 13.89 -3.83
CA PRO A 40 7.76 12.83 -4.53
C PRO A 40 7.83 11.49 -3.78
N ASN A 41 7.74 11.49 -2.44
CA ASN A 41 7.75 10.26 -1.65
C ASN A 41 6.45 9.47 -1.85
N ASP A 42 5.31 10.14 -1.81
CA ASP A 42 3.98 9.54 -2.04
C ASP A 42 3.88 8.94 -3.45
N ASP A 43 4.42 9.65 -4.44
CA ASP A 43 4.50 9.20 -5.83
C ASP A 43 5.19 7.83 -5.92
N MET A 44 6.28 7.65 -5.16
CA MET A 44 7.02 6.40 -5.14
C MET A 44 6.25 5.27 -4.45
N VAL A 45 5.53 5.55 -3.35
CA VAL A 45 4.67 4.58 -2.65
C VAL A 45 3.55 4.10 -3.58
N VAL A 46 2.86 5.03 -4.25
CA VAL A 46 1.80 4.72 -5.21
C VAL A 46 2.37 3.95 -6.42
N ALA A 47 3.55 4.32 -6.91
CA ALA A 47 4.21 3.61 -7.99
C ALA A 47 4.59 2.18 -7.63
N CYS A 48 5.08 1.97 -6.41
CA CYS A 48 5.35 0.65 -5.87
C CYS A 48 4.07 -0.19 -5.82
N ALA A 49 2.98 0.37 -5.26
CA ALA A 49 1.69 -0.31 -5.16
C ALA A 49 1.10 -0.69 -6.52
N VAL A 50 1.19 0.20 -7.51
CA VAL A 50 0.78 -0.09 -8.89
C VAL A 50 1.61 -1.22 -9.50
N LYS A 51 2.94 -1.17 -9.37
CA LYS A 51 3.84 -2.17 -9.94
C LYS A 51 3.68 -3.54 -9.27
N ALA A 52 3.50 -3.57 -7.95
CA ALA A 52 3.26 -4.78 -7.17
C ALA A 52 1.85 -5.36 -7.37
N LYS A 53 0.96 -4.63 -8.07
CA LYS A 53 -0.47 -4.93 -8.18
C LYS A 53 -1.10 -5.08 -6.79
N ALA A 54 -0.76 -4.19 -5.88
CA ALA A 54 -1.29 -4.15 -4.53
C ALA A 54 -2.79 -3.89 -4.55
N ASN A 55 -3.51 -4.40 -3.56
CA ASN A 55 -4.90 -4.08 -3.30
C ASN A 55 -5.01 -2.89 -2.32
N TYR A 56 -4.00 -2.73 -1.46
CA TYR A 56 -3.99 -1.72 -0.40
C TYR A 56 -2.64 -0.99 -0.32
N ILE A 57 -2.69 0.29 0.03
CA ILE A 57 -1.59 1.03 0.65
C ILE A 57 -2.02 1.24 2.10
N VAL A 58 -1.15 0.90 3.04
CA VAL A 58 -1.39 1.08 4.47
C VAL A 58 -0.42 2.14 4.96
N THR A 59 -0.96 3.28 5.39
CA THR A 59 -0.17 4.45 5.80
C THR A 59 -0.87 5.21 6.93
N ARG A 60 -0.11 6.01 7.68
CA ARG A 60 -0.62 7.01 8.63
C ARG A 60 -0.42 8.44 8.13
N ASP A 61 0.04 8.60 6.89
CA ASP A 61 0.17 9.89 6.25
C ASP A 61 -1.22 10.45 5.90
N ASP A 62 -1.58 11.57 6.54
CA ASP A 62 -2.89 12.20 6.36
C ASP A 62 -3.08 12.72 4.93
N ASP A 63 -2.02 13.18 4.26
CA ASP A 63 -2.07 13.64 2.88
C ASP A 63 -2.43 12.47 1.96
N MET A 64 -1.76 11.33 2.12
CA MET A 64 -2.12 10.10 1.38
C MET A 64 -3.54 9.62 1.71
N LEU A 65 -3.96 9.68 2.97
CA LEU A 65 -5.28 9.19 3.40
C LEU A 65 -6.43 10.02 2.80
N ILE A 66 -6.22 11.31 2.49
CA ILE A 66 -7.21 12.15 1.79
C ILE A 66 -7.57 11.56 0.42
N LEU A 67 -6.63 10.90 -0.27
CA LEU A 67 -6.90 10.28 -1.57
C LEU A 67 -7.90 9.13 -1.47
N LYS A 68 -7.91 8.39 -0.34
CA LYS A 68 -8.72 7.19 -0.04
C LYS A 68 -8.51 6.00 -1.00
N LYS A 69 -8.20 6.26 -2.26
CA LYS A 69 -8.07 5.27 -3.33
C LYS A 69 -7.29 5.85 -4.50
N TYR A 70 -6.40 5.04 -5.07
CA TYR A 70 -5.75 5.30 -6.35
C TYR A 70 -5.95 4.12 -7.29
N LYS A 71 -6.63 4.33 -8.42
CA LYS A 71 -7.04 3.26 -9.36
C LYS A 71 -7.81 2.14 -8.63
N TRP A 72 -7.27 0.91 -8.52
CA TRP A 72 -7.89 -0.19 -7.76
C TRP A 72 -7.37 -0.32 -6.33
N ILE A 73 -6.35 0.46 -5.97
CA ILE A 73 -5.64 0.37 -4.69
C ILE A 73 -6.37 1.24 -3.67
N LYS A 74 -6.83 0.64 -2.57
CA LYS A 74 -7.40 1.39 -1.43
C LYS A 74 -6.27 1.92 -0.56
N ILE A 75 -6.40 3.14 -0.06
CA ILE A 75 -5.44 3.76 0.85
C ILE A 75 -6.13 3.84 2.20
N VAL A 76 -5.60 3.13 3.20
CA VAL A 76 -6.28 2.91 4.47
C VAL A 76 -5.31 3.06 5.64
N PRO A 77 -5.79 3.48 6.82
CA PRO A 77 -4.98 3.45 8.02
C PRO A 77 -4.75 2.00 8.51
N PRO A 78 -3.69 1.74 9.29
CA PRO A 78 -3.39 0.40 9.81
C PRO A 78 -4.56 -0.26 10.55
N GLU A 79 -5.31 0.53 11.31
CA GLU A 79 -6.44 0.07 12.11
C GLU A 79 -7.56 -0.49 11.23
N GLU A 80 -7.88 0.18 10.12
CA GLU A 80 -8.84 -0.32 9.13
C GLU A 80 -8.32 -1.59 8.43
N PHE A 81 -7.03 -1.61 8.08
CA PHE A 81 -6.44 -2.76 7.41
C PHE A 81 -6.46 -4.03 8.29
N ILE A 82 -6.24 -3.90 9.60
CA ILE A 82 -6.36 -5.02 10.55
C ILE A 82 -7.78 -5.60 10.55
N GLU A 83 -8.81 -4.75 10.53
CA GLU A 83 -10.20 -5.20 10.46
C GLU A 83 -10.53 -5.92 9.15
N ILE A 84 -9.95 -5.46 8.03
CA ILE A 84 -10.05 -6.13 6.73
C ILE A 84 -9.44 -7.53 6.81
N LEU A 85 -8.23 -7.67 7.36
CA LEU A 85 -7.56 -8.96 7.50
C LEU A 85 -8.35 -9.93 8.39
N ARG A 86 -8.93 -9.44 9.49
CA ARG A 86 -9.77 -10.27 10.39
C ARG A 86 -10.98 -10.85 9.67
N LYS A 87 -11.68 -10.04 8.87
CA LYS A 87 -12.88 -10.46 8.13
C LYS A 87 -12.60 -11.51 7.06
N GLU A 88 -11.39 -11.54 6.51
CA GLU A 88 -11.00 -12.55 5.50
C GLU A 88 -10.58 -13.91 6.09
N THR A 89 -10.45 -13.99 7.42
CA THR A 89 -10.07 -15.23 8.12
C THR A 89 -11.29 -16.03 8.59
N LEU A 90 -12.48 -15.40 8.56
CA LEU A 90 -13.79 -16.02 8.83
C LEU A 90 -14.36 -16.61 7.54
#